data_AF-A0A954THA2-F1
#
_entry.id   AF-A0A954THA2-F1
#
_cell.length_a   1.000
_cell.length_b   1.000
_cell.length_c   1.000
_cell.angle_alpha   90.00
_cell.angle_beta   90.00
_cell.angle_gamma   90.00
#
_symmetry.space_group_name_H-M   'P 1'
#
loop_
_entity.id
_entity.type
_entity.pdbx_description
1 polymer ?
#
loop_
_entity_poly.entity_id
_entity_poly.type
_entity_poly.pdbx_seq_one_letter_code
_entity_poly.pdbx_strand_id
1 'polypeptide(L)'
;MNLISSDRENLRQQLCPRGVSTKRAGTTTIEFSLVLPVALVLIFAGVEFARISIVRHALDNASYEAARLVIVPGANVSEATAAAQQILNKFRIVGATVTVSPNPILDTTKEVTVTVNAPSLGNGWGISRFA
;
A
#
# COMPACT_ATOMS: atom_id res chain seq x y z
N MET A 1 -36.80 75.29 -8.63
CA MET A 1 -36.90 74.31 -9.73
C MET A 1 -35.52 73.77 -10.10
N ASN A 2 -34.82 73.04 -9.21
CA ASN A 2 -33.50 72.42 -9.53
C ASN A 2 -32.99 71.34 -8.52
N LEU A 3 -33.83 70.82 -7.60
CA LEU A 3 -33.35 69.85 -6.59
C LEU A 3 -33.70 68.38 -6.90
N ILE A 4 -34.41 68.08 -7.99
CA ILE A 4 -34.79 66.70 -8.36
C ILE A 4 -33.79 66.08 -9.36
N SER A 5 -32.97 66.88 -10.03
CA SER A 5 -31.99 66.39 -11.01
C SER A 5 -30.70 65.85 -10.38
N SER A 6 -30.25 66.42 -9.26
CA SER A 6 -28.98 66.02 -8.62
C SER A 6 -29.04 64.63 -7.97
N ASP A 7 -30.21 64.20 -7.47
CA ASP A 7 -30.37 62.90 -6.82
C ASP A 7 -30.35 61.71 -7.81
N ARG A 8 -30.72 61.95 -9.08
CA ARG A 8 -30.67 60.92 -10.14
C ARG A 8 -29.26 60.66 -10.65
N GLU A 9 -28.33 61.58 -10.46
CA GLU A 9 -26.92 61.39 -10.83
C GLU A 9 -26.18 60.52 -9.80
N ASN A 10 -26.50 60.65 -8.51
CA ASN A 10 -25.94 59.80 -7.44
C ASN A 10 -26.43 58.33 -7.53
N LEU A 11 -27.68 58.09 -7.92
CA LEU A 11 -28.23 56.74 -8.09
C LEU A 11 -27.60 55.98 -9.27
N ARG A 12 -27.00 56.68 -10.24
CA ARG A 12 -26.32 56.06 -11.39
C ARG A 12 -24.88 55.66 -11.08
N GLN A 13 -24.22 56.29 -10.12
CA GLN A 13 -22.85 55.96 -9.73
C GLN A 13 -22.72 54.68 -8.90
N GLN A 14 -23.82 54.16 -8.34
CA GLN A 14 -23.79 52.97 -7.48
C GLN A 14 -24.00 51.62 -8.19
N LEU A 15 -24.16 51.61 -9.52
CA LEU A 15 -24.41 50.39 -10.30
C LEU A 15 -23.18 49.87 -11.05
N CYS A 16 -21.96 50.22 -10.65
CA CYS A 16 -20.78 49.49 -11.10
C CYS A 16 -20.79 48.12 -10.42
N PRO A 17 -21.04 47.01 -11.15
CA PRO A 17 -20.91 45.69 -10.54
C PRO A 17 -19.45 45.56 -10.14
N ARG A 18 -19.18 45.38 -8.84
CA ARG A 18 -17.88 44.90 -8.38
C ARG A 18 -17.66 43.56 -9.07
N GLY A 19 -16.85 43.56 -10.13
CA GLY A 19 -16.44 42.34 -10.80
C GLY A 19 -15.83 41.44 -9.75
N VAL A 20 -16.52 40.36 -9.41
CA VAL A 20 -15.98 39.32 -8.54
C VAL A 20 -14.73 38.81 -9.25
N SER A 21 -13.57 39.09 -8.67
CA SER A 21 -12.28 38.60 -9.18
C SER A 21 -12.21 37.09 -8.95
N THR A 22 -12.84 36.31 -9.83
CA THR A 22 -12.79 34.85 -9.89
C THR A 22 -11.48 34.32 -10.50
N LYS A 23 -10.52 35.20 -10.81
CA LYS A 23 -9.28 34.86 -11.52
C LYS A 23 -8.37 33.87 -10.79
N ARG A 24 -8.44 33.76 -9.46
CA ARG A 24 -7.53 32.87 -8.70
C ARG A 24 -7.95 31.40 -8.70
N ALA A 25 -9.25 31.11 -8.78
CA ALA A 25 -9.75 29.73 -8.75
C ALA A 25 -9.32 28.91 -9.97
N GLY A 26 -9.27 29.53 -11.15
CA GLY A 26 -8.78 28.89 -12.39
C GLY A 26 -7.30 28.50 -12.30
N THR A 27 -6.46 29.40 -11.77
CA THR A 27 -5.03 29.17 -11.58
C THR A 27 -4.76 28.05 -10.56
N THR A 28 -5.45 28.03 -9.42
CA THR A 28 -5.29 26.94 -8.44
C THR A 28 -5.71 25.59 -9.00
N THR A 29 -6.73 25.55 -9.86
CA THR A 29 -7.20 24.30 -10.49
C THR A 29 -6.13 23.70 -11.41
N ILE A 30 -5.45 24.54 -12.22
CA ILE A 30 -4.39 24.04 -13.11
C ILE A 30 -3.16 23.60 -12.31
N GLU A 31 -2.76 24.33 -11.27
CA GLU A 31 -1.64 23.97 -10.40
C GLU A 31 -1.89 22.60 -9.74
N PHE A 32 -3.10 22.39 -9.22
CA PHE A 32 -3.49 21.10 -8.65
C PHE A 32 -3.52 19.99 -9.69
N SER A 33 -4.03 20.25 -10.90
CA SER A 33 -4.11 19.24 -11.96
C SER A 33 -2.73 18.74 -12.43
N LEU A 34 -1.68 19.57 -12.29
CA LEU A 34 -0.31 19.20 -12.63
C LEU A 34 0.37 18.40 -11.51
N VAL A 35 0.08 18.74 -10.25
CA VAL A 35 0.70 18.07 -9.08
C VAL A 35 0.00 16.75 -8.75
N LEU A 36 -1.33 16.68 -8.92
CA LEU A 36 -2.14 15.53 -8.55
C LEU A 36 -1.67 14.20 -9.18
N PRO A 37 -1.38 14.11 -10.50
CA PRO A 37 -0.93 12.86 -11.10
C PRO A 37 0.36 12.33 -10.47
N VAL A 38 1.33 13.22 -10.20
CA VAL A 38 2.60 12.84 -9.57
C VAL A 38 2.38 12.42 -8.13
N ALA A 39 1.57 13.17 -7.38
CA ALA A 39 1.23 12.85 -5.99
C ALA A 39 0.54 11.47 -5.89
N LEU A 40 -0.40 11.17 -6.78
CA LEU A 40 -1.09 9.88 -6.81
C LEU A 40 -0.12 8.73 -7.10
N VAL A 41 0.79 8.88 -8.07
CA VAL A 41 1.82 7.86 -8.35
C VAL A 41 2.67 7.57 -7.12
N LEU A 42 3.11 8.61 -6.40
CA LEU A 42 3.92 8.44 -5.20
C LEU A 42 3.14 7.76 -4.07
N ILE A 43 1.88 8.14 -3.85
CA ILE A 43 1.02 7.52 -2.84
C ILE A 43 0.81 6.03 -3.17
N PHE A 44 0.45 5.72 -4.42
CA PHE A 44 0.21 4.35 -4.85
C PHE A 44 1.49 3.50 -4.82
N ALA A 45 2.64 4.07 -5.21
CA ALA A 45 3.93 3.40 -5.08
C ALA A 45 4.27 3.11 -3.60
N GLY A 46 4.03 4.07 -2.70
CA GLY A 46 4.23 3.87 -1.26
C GLY A 46 3.34 2.78 -0.68
N VAL A 47 2.07 2.73 -1.09
CA VAL A 47 1.12 1.67 -0.70
C VAL A 47 1.60 0.29 -1.19
N GLU A 48 2.10 0.19 -2.42
CA GLU A 48 2.63 -1.07 -2.96
C GLU A 48 3.91 -1.50 -2.24
N PHE A 49 4.79 -0.56 -1.93
CA PHE A 49 6.00 -0.85 -1.16
C PHE A 49 5.67 -1.35 0.25
N ALA A 50 4.70 -0.72 0.92
CA ALA A 50 4.23 -1.16 2.22
C ALA A 50 3.66 -2.60 2.15
N ARG A 51 2.92 -2.94 1.08
CA ARG A 51 2.42 -4.29 0.86
C ARG A 51 3.56 -5.31 0.74
N ILE A 52 4.61 -5.01 -0.04
CA ILE A 52 5.77 -5.91 -0.18
C ILE A 52 6.50 -6.09 1.16
N SER A 53 6.62 -5.02 1.97
CA SER A 53 7.21 -5.10 3.31
C SER A 53 6.41 -6.01 4.23
N ILE A 54 5.07 -5.93 4.23
CA ILE A 54 4.20 -6.84 5.00
C ILE A 54 4.42 -8.29 4.58
N VAL A 55 4.52 -8.56 3.27
CA VAL A 55 4.76 -9.92 2.75
C VAL A 55 6.08 -10.46 3.28
N ARG A 56 7.16 -9.67 3.27
CA ARG A 56 8.46 -10.11 3.81
C ARG A 56 8.37 -10.49 5.29
N HIS A 57 7.78 -9.62 6.13
CA HIS A 57 7.62 -9.92 7.55
C HIS A 57 6.76 -11.16 7.80
N ALA A 58 5.74 -11.39 6.98
CA ALA A 58 4.93 -12.60 7.07
C ALA A 58 5.72 -13.87 6.70
N LEU A 59 6.62 -13.80 5.71
CA LEU A 59 7.51 -14.91 5.35
C LEU A 59 8.50 -15.21 6.48
N ASP A 60 9.11 -14.18 7.08
CA ASP A 60 10.04 -14.32 8.21
C ASP A 60 9.33 -14.93 9.43
N ASN A 61 8.10 -14.49 9.72
CA ASN A 61 7.32 -15.03 10.82
C ASN A 61 6.90 -16.49 10.54
N ALA A 62 6.52 -16.82 9.30
CA ALA A 62 6.15 -18.17 8.91
C ALA A 62 7.36 -19.14 8.96
N SER A 63 8.53 -18.70 8.51
CA SER A 63 9.76 -19.49 8.57
C SER A 63 10.20 -19.73 10.01
N TYR A 64 10.11 -18.71 10.86
CA TYR A 64 10.42 -18.81 12.28
C TYR A 64 9.52 -19.83 13.00
N GLU A 65 8.20 -19.75 12.81
CA GLU A 65 7.26 -20.67 13.47
C GLU A 65 7.42 -22.11 12.98
N ALA A 66 7.65 -22.31 11.68
CA ALA A 66 7.99 -23.64 11.17
C ALA A 66 9.31 -24.15 11.74
N ALA A 67 10.37 -23.32 11.75
CA ALA A 67 11.68 -23.68 12.31
C ALA A 67 11.61 -24.09 13.78
N ARG A 68 10.80 -23.36 14.56
CA ARG A 68 10.55 -23.66 15.98
C ARG A 68 9.89 -25.01 16.20
N LEU A 69 8.98 -25.43 15.31
CA LEU A 69 8.32 -26.73 15.42
C LEU A 69 9.23 -27.89 15.03
N VAL A 70 10.11 -27.68 14.04
CA VAL A 70 10.97 -28.74 13.47
C VAL A 70 12.30 -28.91 14.20
N ILE A 71 12.67 -28.01 15.12
CA ILE A 71 13.95 -28.09 15.84
C ILE A 71 14.04 -29.31 16.77
N VAL A 72 12.90 -29.88 17.16
CA VAL A 72 12.86 -31.06 18.03
C VAL A 72 13.09 -32.32 17.19
N PRO A 73 14.05 -33.19 17.55
CA PRO A 73 14.21 -34.48 16.88
C PRO A 73 12.91 -35.30 16.88
N GLY A 74 12.59 -35.93 15.74
CA GLY A 74 11.32 -36.64 15.56
C GLY A 74 10.12 -35.75 15.24
N ALA A 75 10.29 -34.42 15.12
CA ALA A 75 9.21 -33.51 14.74
C ALA A 75 8.66 -33.82 13.34
N ASN A 76 7.35 -33.60 13.19
CA ASN A 76 6.64 -33.83 11.94
C ASN A 76 6.73 -32.59 11.03
N VAL A 77 7.41 -32.73 9.90
CA VAL A 77 7.56 -31.66 8.90
C VAL A 77 6.20 -31.21 8.34
N SER A 78 5.21 -32.10 8.22
CA SER A 78 3.88 -31.73 7.71
C SER A 78 3.10 -30.80 8.64
N GLU A 79 3.30 -30.92 9.95
CA GLU A 79 2.68 -30.04 10.94
C GLU A 79 3.29 -28.63 10.88
N ALA A 80 4.62 -28.57 10.78
CA ALA A 80 5.34 -27.32 10.63
C ALA A 80 4.99 -26.57 9.33
N THR A 81 4.89 -27.28 8.21
CA THR A 81 4.47 -26.67 6.94
C THR A 81 3.02 -26.18 7.02
N ALA A 82 2.13 -26.90 7.70
CA ALA A 82 0.76 -26.45 7.94
C ALA A 82 0.72 -25.17 8.81
N ALA A 83 1.52 -25.09 9.87
CA ALA A 83 1.61 -23.91 10.72
C ALA A 83 2.12 -22.68 9.96
N ALA A 84 3.19 -22.84 9.16
CA ALA A 84 3.66 -21.78 8.27
C ALA A 84 2.58 -21.35 7.27
N GLN A 85 1.88 -22.32 6.65
CA GLN A 85 0.82 -22.01 5.69
C GLN A 85 -0.35 -21.25 6.33
N GLN A 86 -0.71 -21.54 7.58
CA GLN A 86 -1.74 -20.78 8.30
C GLN A 86 -1.35 -19.30 8.47
N ILE A 87 -0.09 -19.01 8.76
CA ILE A 87 0.42 -17.64 8.86
C ILE A 87 0.34 -16.96 7.48
N LEU A 88 0.84 -17.61 6.44
CA LEU A 88 0.83 -17.08 5.06
C LEU A 88 -0.61 -16.79 4.58
N ASN A 89 -1.56 -17.66 4.93
CA ASN A 89 -2.98 -17.50 4.60
C ASN A 89 -3.60 -16.28 5.29
N LYS A 90 -3.21 -15.96 6.54
CA LYS A 90 -3.69 -14.76 7.26
C LYS A 90 -3.34 -13.47 6.52
N PHE A 91 -2.16 -13.44 5.88
CA PHE A 91 -1.69 -12.29 5.08
C PHE A 91 -2.14 -12.34 3.61
N ARG A 92 -2.92 -13.37 3.24
CA ARG A 92 -3.39 -13.63 1.86
C ARG A 92 -2.22 -13.70 0.88
N ILE A 93 -1.15 -14.40 1.26
CA ILE A 93 -0.01 -14.64 0.38
C ILE A 93 -0.32 -15.82 -0.53
N VAL A 94 -0.18 -15.63 -1.84
CA VAL A 94 -0.50 -16.62 -2.87
C VAL A 94 0.77 -17.17 -3.50
N GLY A 95 0.78 -18.47 -3.81
CA GLY A 95 1.91 -19.13 -4.47
C GLY A 95 3.14 -19.29 -3.60
N ALA A 96 2.99 -19.20 -2.27
CA ALA A 96 4.09 -19.44 -1.36
C ALA A 96 4.43 -20.93 -1.27
N THR A 97 5.72 -21.23 -1.15
CA THR A 97 6.26 -22.58 -0.99
C THR A 97 7.08 -22.65 0.30
N VAL A 98 6.76 -23.64 1.14
CA VAL A 98 7.49 -23.93 2.39
C VAL A 98 8.26 -25.23 2.19
N THR A 99 9.57 -25.20 2.38
CA THR A 99 10.43 -26.40 2.35
C THR A 99 11.22 -26.51 3.64
N VAL A 100 11.36 -27.74 4.14
CA VAL A 100 12.14 -28.06 5.33
C VAL A 100 13.17 -29.10 4.94
N SER A 101 14.43 -28.87 5.28
CA SER A 101 15.53 -29.78 5.00
C SER A 101 16.46 -29.86 6.22
N PRO A 102 16.89 -31.05 6.66
CA PRO A 102 16.56 -32.38 6.15
C PRO A 102 15.19 -32.91 6.65
N ASN A 103 14.63 -33.89 5.94
CA ASN A 103 13.42 -34.63 6.33
C ASN A 103 13.63 -36.12 6.00
N PRO A 104 13.61 -37.06 6.97
CA PRO A 104 13.18 -36.91 8.37
C PRO A 104 14.20 -36.22 9.28
N ILE A 105 13.73 -35.71 10.42
CA ILE A 105 14.54 -35.05 11.45
C ILE A 105 14.86 -36.08 12.53
N LEU A 106 16.14 -36.41 12.67
CA LEU A 106 16.65 -37.45 13.56
C LEU A 106 17.51 -36.83 14.65
N ASP A 107 17.81 -37.59 15.71
CA ASP A 107 18.71 -37.15 16.80
C ASP A 107 20.13 -36.82 16.31
N THR A 108 20.52 -37.35 15.14
CA THR A 108 21.81 -37.08 14.50
C THR A 108 21.80 -35.82 13.63
N THR A 109 20.63 -35.23 13.38
CA THR A 109 20.48 -34.00 12.60
C THR A 109 20.97 -32.81 13.42
N LYS A 110 22.08 -32.20 13.00
CA LYS A 110 22.70 -31.07 13.71
C LYS A 110 22.08 -29.71 13.37
N GLU A 111 21.49 -29.60 12.19
CA GLU A 111 20.95 -28.37 11.63
C GLU A 111 19.69 -28.67 10.82
N VAL A 112 18.71 -27.78 10.92
CA VAL A 112 17.48 -27.81 10.13
C VAL A 112 17.30 -26.45 9.47
N THR A 113 17.11 -26.46 8.16
CA THR A 113 16.85 -25.28 7.34
C THR A 113 15.38 -25.26 6.93
N VAL A 114 14.70 -24.17 7.23
CA VAL A 114 13.35 -23.89 6.73
C VAL A 114 13.44 -22.76 5.71
N THR A 115 12.97 -23.00 4.49
CA THR A 115 12.91 -22.00 3.43
C THR A 115 11.46 -21.71 3.08
N VAL A 116 11.08 -20.44 3.14
CA VAL A 116 9.75 -19.97 2.75
C VAL A 116 9.90 -18.95 1.63
N ASN A 117 9.41 -19.30 0.45
CA ASN A 117 9.47 -18.43 -0.73
C ASN A 117 8.07 -18.01 -1.14
N ALA A 118 7.91 -16.78 -1.63
CA ALA A 118 6.69 -16.34 -2.28
C ALA A 118 7.01 -15.43 -3.48
N PRO A 119 6.24 -15.53 -4.57
CA PRO A 119 6.45 -14.69 -5.74
C PRO A 119 6.05 -13.24 -5.44
N SER A 120 6.91 -12.28 -5.80
CA SER A 120 6.64 -10.86 -5.59
C SER A 120 5.53 -10.32 -6.49
N LEU A 121 5.53 -10.70 -7.77
CA LEU A 121 4.59 -10.21 -8.79
C LEU A 121 3.11 -10.57 -8.51
N GLY A 122 2.86 -11.66 -7.77
CA GLY A 122 1.52 -12.13 -7.45
C GLY A 122 0.94 -11.58 -6.14
N ASN A 123 1.76 -10.92 -5.31
CA ASN A 123 1.40 -10.57 -3.93
C ASN A 123 1.27 -9.05 -3.67
N GLY A 124 1.42 -8.24 -4.73
CA GLY A 124 1.14 -6.80 -4.73
C GLY A 124 -0.31 -6.45 -5.10
N TRP A 125 -0.69 -5.18 -4.93
CA TRP A 125 -2.04 -4.65 -5.17
C TRP A 125 -2.17 -4.00 -6.55
N GLY A 126 -1.76 -4.75 -7.58
CA GLY A 126 -2.10 -4.47 -8.97
C GLY A 126 -1.08 -3.62 -9.75
N ILE A 127 -0.34 -2.71 -9.12
CA ILE A 127 0.69 -1.91 -9.82
C ILE A 127 1.84 -2.81 -10.26
N SER A 128 2.26 -3.73 -9.40
CA SER A 128 3.29 -4.74 -9.70
C SER A 128 2.93 -5.70 -10.84
N ARG A 129 1.69 -5.73 -11.32
CA ARG A 129 1.27 -6.58 -12.43
C ARG A 129 1.49 -5.94 -13.81
N PHE A 130 1.78 -4.64 -13.86
CA PHE A 130 1.99 -3.87 -15.10
C PHE A 130 3.40 -3.29 -15.23
N ALA A 131 4.28 -3.57 -14.27
CA ALA A 131 5.68 -3.14 -14.27
C ALA A 131 6.59 -4.21 -14.87
#